data_AF-X6NVL9-F1
#
_entry.id   AF-X6NVL9-F1
#
_cell.length_a   1.000
_cell.length_b   1.000
_cell.length_c   1.000
_cell.angle_alpha   90.00
_cell.angle_beta   90.00
_cell.angle_gamma   90.00
#
_symmetry.space_group_name_H-M   'P 1'
#
loop_
_entity.id
_entity.type
_entity.pdbx_description
1 polymer ?
#
loop_
_entity_poly.entity_id
_entity_poly.type
_entity_poly.pdbx_seq_one_letter_code
_entity_poly.pdbx_strand_id
1 'polypeptide(L)'
;ADLVTQSIESFLKAQDATHYELVILKANKTEDFKRLIDYLLMARSKVRDKAVDSELIYSYARIQDLSALEQFIGKPNSANLDKVGDRCFEEKLYPAARIIFTQISNYAKLATTLVRLELFQEAVEAARQANSIQTWKDVCYACIEHGKFRLAQMCGVNIIVFMDHLNELIQHYENGGHFAELIALLEQGINLDRAHQGIYTQLGILYAKYKEKKLMEHINLFWNRINIPTLLQACKDNLHWKETVFLYTHYDQYDNAIDTMIAHSSSCWEHEQFKSIIVRVANTEVFYRAVNFYLREHPLFLSELLNELSGRLDHKRVVQTIDMGGQLPLIMPYLQHVQRENNKIVNEAINGLLVEEENYEALRESIADYDNFDQIQLAQTLQKHELLEFRRIAAQLYRSNQRWTTSINLSKQDKLWQDAMDTGAASGDATLAEELLRFFVSCDDCPKSCFAACLYTCYPLIHPDVVLELSWRYNLMEFSMPFMVQTFREFSSKVEALSNKVEKTEINAQEQKEKSKNKKTKKLNKTLAYSHQHT
;
A
#
# COMPACT_ATOMS: atom_id res chain seq x y z
N ALA A 1 -10.72 -13.30 85.75
CA ALA A 1 -10.49 -11.86 85.84
C ALA A 1 -10.01 -11.48 87.25
N ASP A 2 -10.83 -11.71 88.28
CA ASP A 2 -10.58 -11.22 89.65
C ASP A 2 -9.25 -11.64 90.30
N LEU A 3 -8.80 -12.89 90.08
CA LEU A 3 -7.53 -13.36 90.64
C LEU A 3 -6.31 -12.65 90.01
N VAL A 4 -6.40 -12.28 88.74
CA VAL A 4 -5.30 -11.58 88.02
C VAL A 4 -5.27 -10.12 88.43
N THR A 5 -6.44 -9.48 88.59
CA THR A 5 -6.53 -8.11 89.07
C THR A 5 -6.01 -7.93 90.49
N GLN A 6 -6.34 -8.84 91.40
CA GLN A 6 -5.82 -8.82 92.78
C GLN A 6 -4.31 -9.12 92.81
N SER A 7 -3.83 -9.99 91.92
CA SER A 7 -2.40 -10.29 91.82
C SER A 7 -1.60 -9.08 91.34
N ILE A 8 -2.09 -8.36 90.32
CA ILE A 8 -1.44 -7.13 89.82
C ILE A 8 -1.42 -6.05 90.90
N GLU A 9 -2.50 -5.88 91.66
CA GLU A 9 -2.53 -4.96 92.81
C GLU A 9 -1.56 -5.37 93.93
N SER A 10 -1.39 -6.68 94.17
CA SER A 10 -0.40 -7.19 95.11
C SER A 10 1.03 -6.91 94.65
N PHE A 11 1.33 -7.09 93.36
CA PHE A 11 2.65 -6.77 92.79
C PHE A 11 2.92 -5.26 92.77
N LEU A 12 1.90 -4.43 92.53
CA LEU A 12 1.98 -2.97 92.67
C LEU A 12 2.31 -2.56 94.11
N LYS A 13 1.65 -3.17 95.11
CA LYS A 13 1.92 -2.91 96.54
C LYS A 13 3.31 -3.40 96.98
N ALA A 14 3.75 -4.55 96.47
CA ALA A 14 5.07 -5.12 96.77
C ALA A 14 6.22 -4.44 95.98
N GLN A 15 5.89 -3.61 94.99
CA GLN A 15 6.81 -3.03 94.02
C GLN A 15 7.77 -4.05 93.36
N ASP A 16 7.36 -5.30 93.21
CA ASP A 16 8.22 -6.35 92.66
C ASP A 16 8.07 -6.38 91.14
N ALA A 17 9.20 -6.32 90.43
CA ALA A 17 9.27 -6.28 88.97
C ALA A 17 9.90 -7.55 88.38
N THR A 18 10.11 -8.62 89.16
CA THR A 18 10.83 -9.82 88.73
C THR A 18 10.07 -10.69 87.72
N HIS A 19 8.74 -10.76 87.80
CA HIS A 19 7.90 -11.62 86.95
C HIS A 19 7.08 -10.86 85.89
N TYR A 20 7.65 -9.81 85.28
CA TYR A 20 6.93 -8.97 84.31
C TYR A 20 6.39 -9.76 83.09
N GLU A 21 7.11 -10.74 82.55
CA GLU A 21 6.67 -11.54 81.40
C GLU A 21 5.39 -12.35 81.66
N LEU A 22 5.31 -13.00 82.84
CA LEU A 22 4.14 -13.79 83.23
C LEU A 22 2.92 -12.91 83.52
N VAL A 23 3.15 -11.71 84.05
CA VAL A 23 2.10 -10.71 84.29
C VAL A 23 1.56 -10.19 82.96
N ILE A 24 2.44 -9.89 81.99
CA ILE A 24 2.05 -9.48 80.63
C ILE A 24 1.21 -10.57 79.94
N LEU A 25 1.65 -11.82 79.96
CA LEU A 25 0.93 -12.93 79.33
C LEU A 25 -0.45 -13.18 79.96
N LYS A 26 -0.56 -13.04 81.28
CA LYS A 26 -1.84 -13.21 81.99
C LYS A 26 -2.77 -12.01 81.80
N ALA A 27 -2.23 -10.80 81.79
CA ALA A 27 -3.00 -9.58 81.57
C ALA A 27 -3.53 -9.49 80.12
N ASN A 28 -2.74 -9.91 79.12
CA ASN A 28 -3.19 -10.04 77.74
C ASN A 28 -4.33 -11.05 77.58
N LYS A 29 -4.42 -12.08 78.45
CA LYS A 29 -5.52 -13.05 78.46
C LYS A 29 -6.78 -12.54 79.17
N THR A 30 -6.66 -11.58 80.09
CA THR A 30 -7.81 -11.04 80.84
C THR A 30 -8.28 -9.68 80.33
N GLU A 31 -7.58 -9.08 79.36
CA GLU A 31 -7.87 -7.77 78.75
C GLU A 31 -7.86 -6.58 79.75
N ASP A 32 -7.23 -6.75 80.91
CA ASP A 32 -7.14 -5.73 81.97
C ASP A 32 -5.98 -4.74 81.74
N PHE A 33 -6.05 -3.97 80.65
CA PHE A 33 -4.93 -3.10 80.22
C PHE A 33 -4.70 -1.86 81.11
N LYS A 34 -5.73 -1.35 81.81
CA LYS A 34 -5.60 -0.10 82.60
C LYS A 34 -4.67 -0.27 83.80
N ARG A 35 -4.86 -1.36 84.55
CA ARG A 35 -4.01 -1.70 85.71
C ARG A 35 -2.65 -2.24 85.28
N LEU A 36 -2.58 -2.84 84.09
CA LEU A 36 -1.32 -3.25 83.48
C LEU A 36 -0.42 -2.04 83.19
N ILE A 37 -0.97 -0.92 82.71
CA ILE A 37 -0.21 0.33 82.49
C ILE A 37 0.43 0.81 83.80
N ASP A 38 -0.32 0.88 84.89
CA ASP A 38 0.22 1.31 86.19
C ASP A 38 1.35 0.40 86.67
N TYR A 39 1.19 -0.92 86.49
CA TYR A 39 2.22 -1.91 86.80
C TYR A 39 3.46 -1.77 85.91
N LEU A 40 3.28 -1.55 84.62
CA LEU A 40 4.38 -1.38 83.66
C LEU A 40 5.13 -0.05 83.85
N LEU A 41 4.45 1.03 84.26
CA LEU A 41 5.08 2.30 84.66
C LEU A 41 5.95 2.11 85.91
N MET A 42 5.48 1.34 86.90
CA MET A 42 6.28 0.96 88.06
C MET A 42 7.46 0.08 87.64
N ALA A 43 7.24 -0.94 86.80
CA ALA A 43 8.28 -1.84 86.31
C ALA A 43 9.38 -1.09 85.54
N ARG A 44 9.03 -0.09 84.72
CA ARG A 44 9.98 0.77 83.99
C ARG A 44 10.93 1.54 84.91
N SER A 45 10.48 1.90 86.12
CA SER A 45 11.34 2.58 87.10
C SER A 45 12.45 1.68 87.65
N LYS A 46 12.26 0.35 87.61
CA LYS A 46 13.19 -0.65 88.16
C LYS A 46 13.96 -1.42 87.09
N VAL A 47 13.31 -1.76 85.98
CA VAL A 47 13.84 -2.55 84.87
C VAL A 47 13.50 -1.84 83.56
N ARG A 48 14.51 -1.30 82.88
CA ARG A 48 14.38 -0.75 81.52
C ARG A 48 14.64 -1.85 80.51
N ASP A 49 13.62 -2.65 80.23
CA ASP A 49 13.68 -3.72 79.24
C ASP A 49 12.75 -3.46 78.05
N LYS A 50 13.16 -3.96 76.88
CA LYS A 50 12.49 -3.74 75.59
C LYS A 50 11.08 -4.32 75.58
N ALA A 51 10.86 -5.45 76.25
CA ALA A 51 9.54 -6.10 76.32
C ALA A 51 8.53 -5.26 77.11
N VAL A 52 8.97 -4.65 78.22
CA VAL A 52 8.15 -3.79 79.09
C VAL A 52 7.73 -2.52 78.33
N ASP A 53 8.67 -1.83 77.69
CA ASP A 53 8.35 -0.63 76.89
C ASP A 53 7.43 -0.97 75.70
N SER A 54 7.59 -2.15 75.06
CA SER A 54 6.77 -2.56 73.91
C SER A 54 5.32 -2.88 74.30
N GLU A 55 5.11 -3.62 75.39
CA GLU A 55 3.77 -3.97 75.89
C GLU A 55 3.07 -2.76 76.54
N LEU A 56 3.84 -1.78 77.05
CA LEU A 56 3.30 -0.51 77.51
C LEU A 56 2.72 0.31 76.33
N ILE A 57 3.43 0.39 75.21
CA ILE A 57 2.92 1.05 73.99
C ILE A 57 1.68 0.31 73.45
N TYR A 58 1.70 -1.03 73.47
CA TYR A 58 0.55 -1.84 73.05
C TYR A 58 -0.68 -1.66 73.95
N SER A 59 -0.50 -1.61 75.27
CA SER A 59 -1.59 -1.40 76.22
C SER A 59 -2.20 0.01 76.10
N TYR A 60 -1.39 1.04 75.86
CA TYR A 60 -1.89 2.38 75.50
C TYR A 60 -2.68 2.37 74.19
N ALA A 61 -2.21 1.65 73.16
CA ALA A 61 -2.91 1.52 71.89
C ALA A 61 -4.29 0.84 72.03
N ARG A 62 -4.39 -0.19 72.89
CA ARG A 62 -5.65 -0.91 73.18
C ARG A 62 -6.67 -0.07 73.94
N ILE A 63 -6.22 0.83 74.82
CA ILE A 63 -7.11 1.74 75.58
C ILE A 63 -7.56 2.95 74.76
N GLN A 64 -6.96 3.19 73.59
CA GLN A 64 -7.18 4.35 72.73
C GLN A 64 -6.76 5.69 73.37
N ASP A 65 -5.87 5.68 74.36
CA ASP A 65 -5.26 6.89 74.93
C ASP A 65 -4.14 7.40 74.01
N LEU A 66 -4.53 8.02 72.90
CA LEU A 66 -3.62 8.50 71.85
C LEU A 66 -2.65 9.58 72.35
N SER A 67 -3.08 10.44 73.27
CA SER A 67 -2.25 11.51 73.84
C SER A 67 -1.13 10.96 74.73
N ALA A 68 -1.44 9.96 75.56
CA ALA A 68 -0.45 9.29 76.40
C ALA A 68 0.55 8.50 75.54
N LEU A 69 0.07 7.87 74.46
CA LEU A 69 0.89 7.16 73.48
C LEU A 69 1.88 8.12 72.78
N GLU A 70 1.42 9.27 72.28
CA GLU A 70 2.27 10.28 71.63
C GLU A 70 3.33 10.84 72.57
N GLN A 71 2.94 11.20 73.80
CA GLN A 71 3.87 11.69 74.82
C GLN A 71 4.89 10.63 75.24
N PHE A 72 4.48 9.36 75.24
CA PHE A 72 5.38 8.26 75.57
C PHE A 72 6.37 8.02 74.45
N ILE A 73 5.92 7.97 73.18
CA ILE A 73 6.79 7.73 72.02
C ILE A 73 7.77 8.89 71.78
N GLY A 74 7.38 10.14 72.09
CA GLY A 74 8.29 11.29 71.99
C GLY A 74 9.46 11.28 73.00
N LYS A 75 9.42 10.42 74.03
CA LYS A 75 10.55 10.20 74.95
C LYS A 75 11.47 9.10 74.40
N PRO A 76 12.78 9.12 74.68
CA PRO A 76 13.69 8.07 74.22
C PRO A 76 13.32 6.72 74.86
N ASN A 77 12.92 5.75 74.03
CA ASN A 77 12.40 4.46 74.45
C ASN A 77 13.23 3.31 73.86
N SER A 78 13.22 2.15 74.53
CA SER A 78 13.92 0.94 74.07
C SER A 78 13.00 -0.07 73.36
N ALA A 79 11.75 0.32 73.11
CA ALA A 79 10.70 -0.54 72.56
C ALA A 79 10.99 -1.04 71.14
N ASN A 80 10.50 -2.24 70.84
CA ASN A 80 10.46 -2.77 69.48
C ASN A 80 9.18 -2.29 68.78
N LEU A 81 9.22 -1.06 68.27
CA LEU A 81 8.06 -0.39 67.69
C LEU A 81 7.49 -1.11 66.46
N ASP A 82 8.31 -1.81 65.67
CA ASP A 82 7.86 -2.55 64.48
C ASP A 82 6.88 -3.67 64.84
N LYS A 83 7.23 -4.50 65.82
CA LYS A 83 6.37 -5.61 66.27
C LYS A 83 5.06 -5.13 66.89
N VAL A 84 5.12 -4.02 67.61
CA VAL A 84 3.92 -3.41 68.22
C VAL A 84 3.04 -2.80 67.13
N GLY A 85 3.63 -2.10 66.16
CA GLY A 85 2.91 -1.54 65.01
C GLY A 85 2.21 -2.62 64.19
N ASP A 86 2.88 -3.73 63.91
CA ASP A 86 2.30 -4.88 63.18
C ASP A 86 1.12 -5.49 63.95
N ARG A 87 1.29 -5.73 65.26
CA ARG A 87 0.21 -6.25 66.11
C ARG A 87 -0.98 -5.28 66.17
N CYS A 88 -0.74 -3.98 66.28
CA CYS A 88 -1.79 -2.96 66.25
C CYS A 88 -2.52 -2.91 64.90
N PHE A 89 -1.80 -3.14 63.79
CA PHE A 89 -2.39 -3.19 62.46
C PHE A 89 -3.29 -4.42 62.25
N GLU A 90 -2.85 -5.60 62.69
CA GLU A 90 -3.64 -6.85 62.64
C GLU A 90 -4.94 -6.74 63.45
N GLU A 91 -4.88 -6.06 64.61
CA GLU A 91 -6.02 -5.87 65.52
C GLU A 91 -6.92 -4.69 65.13
N LYS A 92 -6.70 -4.06 63.97
CA LYS A 92 -7.47 -2.92 63.45
C LYS A 92 -7.41 -1.64 64.30
N LEU A 93 -6.38 -1.49 65.13
CA LEU A 93 -6.11 -0.27 65.91
C LEU A 93 -5.33 0.75 65.08
N TYR A 94 -5.92 1.17 63.96
CA TYR A 94 -5.25 2.01 62.97
C TYR A 94 -4.80 3.38 63.47
N PRO A 95 -5.54 4.12 64.33
CA PRO A 95 -5.10 5.43 64.83
C PRO A 95 -3.81 5.35 65.67
N ALA A 96 -3.67 4.31 66.49
CA ALA A 96 -2.46 4.05 67.27
C ALA A 96 -1.31 3.58 66.36
N ALA A 97 -1.60 2.70 65.40
CA ALA A 97 -0.63 2.24 64.41
C ALA A 97 -0.06 3.41 63.56
N ARG A 98 -0.87 4.43 63.24
CA ARG A 98 -0.42 5.64 62.54
C ARG A 98 0.70 6.34 63.31
N ILE A 99 0.47 6.66 64.58
CA ILE A 99 1.45 7.36 65.43
C ILE A 99 2.75 6.56 65.53
N ILE A 100 2.64 5.24 65.70
CA ILE A 100 3.78 4.34 65.80
C ILE A 100 4.57 4.32 64.48
N PHE A 101 3.92 4.11 63.33
CA PHE A 101 4.62 4.02 62.04
C PHE A 101 5.20 5.35 61.55
N THR A 102 4.60 6.49 61.90
CA THR A 102 5.18 7.82 61.63
C THR A 102 6.52 7.99 62.35
N GLN A 103 6.65 7.48 63.58
CA GLN A 103 7.87 7.61 64.38
C GLN A 103 8.97 6.63 63.92
N ILE A 104 8.60 5.44 63.45
CA ILE A 104 9.53 4.47 62.86
C ILE A 104 10.03 4.94 61.48
N SER A 105 9.36 5.89 60.84
CA SER A 105 9.57 6.25 59.43
C SER A 105 9.33 5.06 58.47
N ASN A 106 8.51 4.08 58.87
CA ASN A 106 8.11 2.98 58.00
C ASN A 106 6.89 3.41 57.16
N TYR A 107 7.18 4.18 56.12
CA TYR A 107 6.18 4.82 55.27
C TYR A 107 5.31 3.83 54.47
N ALA A 108 5.81 2.62 54.20
CA ALA A 108 5.06 1.61 53.46
C ALA A 108 3.86 1.09 54.26
N LYS A 109 4.11 0.66 55.50
CA LYS A 109 3.05 0.20 56.41
C LYS A 109 2.15 1.36 56.83
N LEU A 110 2.72 2.55 57.02
CA LEU A 110 1.97 3.78 57.28
C LEU A 110 0.98 4.10 56.15
N ALA A 111 1.38 4.00 54.89
CA ALA A 111 0.48 4.24 53.78
C ALA A 111 -0.72 3.28 53.79
N THR A 112 -0.49 1.98 54.03
CA THR A 112 -1.58 1.01 54.19
C THR A 112 -2.47 1.28 55.40
N THR A 113 -1.93 1.75 56.54
CA THR A 113 -2.74 2.09 57.71
C THR A 113 -3.59 3.33 57.46
N LEU A 114 -3.04 4.34 56.80
CA LEU A 114 -3.74 5.58 56.42
C LEU A 114 -4.84 5.33 55.39
N VAL A 115 -4.62 4.41 54.45
CA VAL A 115 -5.66 3.94 53.51
C VAL A 115 -6.83 3.33 54.28
N ARG A 116 -6.57 2.47 55.27
CA ARG A 116 -7.61 1.85 56.11
C ARG A 116 -8.34 2.86 57.00
N LEU A 117 -7.72 4.02 57.28
CA LEU A 117 -8.32 5.15 58.00
C LEU A 117 -9.07 6.13 57.09
N GLU A 118 -9.15 5.87 55.78
CA GLU A 118 -9.74 6.76 54.76
C GLU A 118 -9.06 8.15 54.64
N LEU A 119 -7.85 8.29 55.19
CA LEU A 119 -7.02 9.50 55.14
C LEU A 119 -6.10 9.47 53.92
N PHE A 120 -6.69 9.57 52.72
CA PHE A 120 -5.95 9.36 51.48
C PHE A 120 -4.91 10.44 51.15
N GLN A 121 -5.10 11.69 51.59
CA GLN A 121 -4.10 12.77 51.34
C GLN A 121 -2.77 12.45 52.04
N GLU A 122 -2.85 12.13 53.34
CA GLU A 122 -1.70 11.70 54.13
C GLU A 122 -1.10 10.40 53.57
N ALA A 123 -1.94 9.48 53.09
CA ALA A 123 -1.48 8.23 52.47
C ALA A 123 -0.64 8.45 51.20
N VAL A 124 -1.02 9.40 50.34
CA VAL A 124 -0.25 9.78 49.15
C VAL A 124 1.10 10.39 49.52
N GLU A 125 1.15 11.21 50.58
CA GLU A 125 2.39 11.80 51.08
C GLU A 125 3.32 10.74 51.68
N ALA A 126 2.76 9.79 52.45
CA ALA A 126 3.49 8.63 52.94
C ALA A 126 4.03 7.77 51.79
N ALA A 127 3.23 7.50 50.75
CA ALA A 127 3.69 6.77 49.56
C ALA A 127 4.83 7.50 48.84
N ARG A 128 4.79 8.84 48.78
CA ARG A 128 5.88 9.67 48.23
C ARG A 128 7.18 9.53 49.02
N GLN A 129 7.09 9.45 50.35
CA GLN A 129 8.25 9.26 51.21
C GLN A 129 8.79 7.82 51.19
N ALA A 130 7.91 6.83 51.03
CA ALA A 130 8.30 5.42 50.86
C ALA A 130 8.99 5.15 49.52
N ASN A 131 8.59 5.83 48.45
CA ASN A 131 9.09 5.65 47.09
C ASN A 131 9.13 4.18 46.62
N SER A 132 8.19 3.36 47.08
CA SER A 132 8.05 1.95 46.70
C SER A 132 6.86 1.77 45.75
N ILE A 133 7.06 1.02 44.67
CA ILE A 133 6.03 0.82 43.65
C ILE A 133 4.80 0.10 44.24
N GLN A 134 5.02 -0.89 45.10
CA GLN A 134 3.93 -1.64 45.75
C GLN A 134 3.07 -0.70 46.61
N THR A 135 3.71 0.21 47.35
CA THR A 135 2.97 1.18 48.18
C THR A 135 2.16 2.16 47.34
N TRP A 136 2.69 2.57 46.18
CA TRP A 136 1.93 3.39 45.24
C TRP A 136 0.71 2.64 44.69
N LYS A 137 0.86 1.36 44.35
CA LYS A 137 -0.23 0.51 43.86
C LYS A 137 -1.33 0.34 44.91
N ASP A 138 -0.97 -0.04 46.13
CA ASP A 138 -1.92 -0.26 47.21
C ASP A 138 -2.74 1.00 47.50
N VAL A 139 -2.08 2.17 47.54
CA VAL A 139 -2.74 3.46 47.73
C VAL A 139 -3.60 3.83 46.51
N CYS A 140 -3.11 3.58 45.29
CA CYS A 140 -3.84 3.88 44.06
C CYS A 140 -5.13 3.05 43.94
N TYR A 141 -5.04 1.73 44.15
CA TYR A 141 -6.19 0.83 44.08
C TYR A 141 -7.25 1.20 45.12
N ALA A 142 -6.85 1.49 46.35
CA ALA A 142 -7.78 1.97 47.36
C ALA A 142 -8.39 3.34 47.01
N CYS A 143 -7.63 4.26 46.41
CA CYS A 143 -8.19 5.53 45.95
C CYS A 143 -9.22 5.36 44.84
N ILE A 144 -9.06 4.35 43.96
CA ILE A 144 -10.01 4.01 42.90
C ILE A 144 -11.29 3.43 43.49
N GLU A 145 -11.18 2.46 44.41
CA GLU A 145 -12.33 1.83 45.08
C GLU A 145 -13.21 2.86 45.82
N HIS A 146 -12.59 3.87 46.42
CA HIS A 146 -13.28 4.94 47.15
C HIS A 146 -13.62 6.18 46.29
N GLY A 147 -13.37 6.15 44.97
CA GLY A 147 -13.74 7.22 44.03
C GLY A 147 -12.95 8.53 44.17
N LYS A 148 -11.78 8.52 44.81
CA LYS A 148 -10.89 9.70 44.94
C LYS A 148 -9.91 9.79 43.78
N PHE A 149 -10.42 10.07 42.58
CA PHE A 149 -9.67 10.02 41.33
C PHE A 149 -8.50 11.01 41.23
N ARG A 150 -8.63 12.23 41.76
CA ARG A 150 -7.53 13.22 41.73
C ARG A 150 -6.28 12.75 42.48
N LEU A 151 -6.47 12.06 43.61
CA LEU A 151 -5.36 11.47 44.37
C LEU A 151 -4.84 10.21 43.68
N ALA A 152 -5.75 9.39 43.13
CA ALA A 152 -5.38 8.22 42.34
C ALA A 152 -4.51 8.59 41.13
N GLN A 153 -4.79 9.72 40.46
CA GLN A 153 -3.98 10.22 39.35
C GLN A 153 -2.56 10.59 39.80
N MET A 154 -2.42 11.32 40.92
CA MET A 154 -1.10 11.67 41.46
C MET A 154 -0.27 10.42 41.81
N CYS A 155 -0.90 9.38 42.34
CA CYS A 155 -0.25 8.09 42.59
C CYS A 155 0.07 7.36 41.27
N GLY A 156 -0.90 7.32 40.35
CA GLY A 156 -0.82 6.59 39.09
C GLY A 156 0.29 7.08 38.17
N VAL A 157 0.55 8.39 38.15
CA VAL A 157 1.68 9.00 37.42
C VAL A 157 3.02 8.34 37.78
N ASN A 158 3.23 8.02 39.07
CA ASN A 158 4.47 7.40 39.52
C ASN A 158 4.54 5.90 39.20
N ILE A 159 3.39 5.25 39.00
CA ILE A 159 3.30 3.82 38.64
C ILE A 159 3.54 3.64 37.13
N ILE A 160 2.92 4.50 36.31
CA ILE A 160 2.92 4.40 34.84
C ILE A 160 4.30 4.55 34.23
N VAL A 161 5.27 5.13 34.94
CA VAL A 161 6.66 5.18 34.48
C VAL A 161 7.23 3.77 34.26
N PHE A 162 6.76 2.76 35.00
CA PHE A 162 7.24 1.38 34.92
C PHE A 162 6.37 0.52 33.99
N MET A 163 6.99 -0.03 32.94
CA MET A 163 6.29 -0.81 31.91
C MET A 163 5.62 -2.09 32.44
N ASP A 164 6.29 -2.82 33.32
CA ASP A 164 5.81 -4.12 33.81
C ASP A 164 4.50 -4.03 34.61
N HIS A 165 4.23 -2.86 35.20
CA HIS A 165 3.07 -2.62 36.05
C HIS A 165 1.93 -1.89 35.35
N LEU A 166 2.15 -1.41 34.12
CA LEU A 166 1.15 -0.66 33.36
C LEU A 166 -0.07 -1.51 33.02
N ASN A 167 0.13 -2.74 32.55
CA ASN A 167 -0.96 -3.64 32.15
C ASN A 167 -1.86 -4.02 33.33
N GLU A 168 -1.26 -4.27 34.50
CA GLU A 168 -1.99 -4.60 35.73
C GLU A 168 -2.84 -3.42 36.21
N LEU A 169 -2.27 -2.20 36.16
CA LEU A 169 -3.01 -0.97 36.48
C LEU A 169 -4.19 -0.78 35.53
N ILE A 170 -3.99 -0.98 34.22
CA ILE A 170 -5.06 -0.86 33.22
C ILE A 170 -6.18 -1.85 33.52
N GLN A 171 -5.87 -3.12 33.78
CA GLN A 171 -6.88 -4.12 34.13
C GLN A 171 -7.67 -3.73 35.37
N HIS A 172 -7.02 -3.15 36.39
CA HIS A 172 -7.72 -2.68 37.59
C HIS A 172 -8.67 -1.51 37.30
N TYR A 173 -8.24 -0.55 36.47
CA TYR A 173 -9.11 0.56 36.05
C TYR A 173 -10.25 0.09 35.14
N GLU A 174 -10.00 -0.88 34.25
CA GLU A 174 -11.02 -1.47 33.37
C GLU A 174 -12.05 -2.27 34.19
N ASN A 175 -11.61 -3.06 35.17
CA ASN A 175 -12.50 -3.77 36.10
C ASN A 175 -13.35 -2.82 36.94
N GLY A 176 -12.79 -1.66 37.31
CA GLY A 176 -13.52 -0.59 37.99
C GLY A 176 -14.45 0.23 37.07
N GLY A 177 -14.39 0.04 35.74
CA GLY A 177 -15.19 0.80 34.77
C GLY A 177 -14.81 2.28 34.64
N HIS A 178 -13.67 2.71 35.20
CA HIS A 178 -13.26 4.11 35.26
C HIS A 178 -12.37 4.52 34.06
N PHE A 179 -12.91 4.40 32.85
CA PHE A 179 -12.15 4.60 31.60
C PHE A 179 -11.73 6.06 31.36
N ALA A 180 -12.57 7.03 31.73
CA ALA A 180 -12.29 8.45 31.52
C ALA A 180 -11.06 8.91 32.32
N GLU A 181 -10.94 8.42 33.56
CA GLU A 181 -9.85 8.74 34.47
C GLU A 181 -8.55 8.04 34.05
N LEU A 182 -8.64 6.79 33.57
CA LEU A 182 -7.48 6.10 33.01
C LEU A 182 -6.92 6.83 31.78
N ILE A 183 -7.79 7.32 30.90
CA ILE A 183 -7.37 8.12 29.73
C ILE A 183 -6.69 9.41 30.19
N ALA A 184 -7.28 10.16 31.14
CA ALA A 184 -6.68 11.39 31.65
C ALA A 184 -5.30 11.13 32.31
N LEU A 185 -5.18 10.02 33.02
CA LEU A 185 -3.95 9.59 33.66
C LEU A 185 -2.84 9.28 32.63
N LEU A 186 -3.17 8.58 31.55
CA LEU A 186 -2.22 8.30 30.47
C LEU A 186 -1.90 9.53 29.61
N GLU A 187 -2.86 10.44 29.39
CA GLU A 187 -2.64 11.75 28.77
C GLU A 187 -1.59 12.55 29.57
N GLN A 188 -1.68 12.53 30.91
CA GLN A 188 -0.65 13.11 31.78
C GLN A 188 0.67 12.34 31.71
N GLY A 189 0.60 11.01 31.60
CA GLY A 189 1.76 10.12 31.48
C GLY A 189 2.64 10.40 30.26
N ILE A 190 2.06 10.88 29.15
CA ILE A 190 2.81 11.25 27.94
C ILE A 190 3.73 12.46 28.16
N ASN A 191 3.31 13.41 29.00
CA ASN A 191 4.08 14.63 29.28
C ASN A 191 5.26 14.39 30.23
N LEU A 192 5.46 13.16 30.71
CA LEU A 192 6.58 12.82 31.60
C LEU A 192 7.84 12.53 30.80
N ASP A 193 8.99 13.00 31.29
CA ASP A 193 10.31 12.78 30.67
C ASP A 193 10.71 11.29 30.56
N ARG A 194 10.07 10.41 31.35
CA ARG A 194 10.32 8.96 31.37
C ARG A 194 9.24 8.14 30.66
N ALA A 195 8.51 8.74 29.72
CA ALA A 195 7.48 8.03 28.97
C ALA A 195 8.07 6.93 28.06
N HIS A 196 7.55 5.71 28.17
CA HIS A 196 7.96 4.56 27.35
C HIS A 196 6.88 4.17 26.34
N GLN A 197 7.23 3.36 25.33
CA GLN A 197 6.35 2.94 24.21
C GLN A 197 5.02 2.32 24.65
N GLY A 198 5.01 1.61 25.78
CA GLY A 198 3.81 1.00 26.37
C GLY A 198 2.69 2.00 26.65
N ILE A 199 3.02 3.20 27.16
CA ILE A 199 2.04 4.26 27.46
C ILE A 199 1.32 4.70 26.19
N TYR A 200 2.07 4.99 25.13
CA TYR A 200 1.51 5.44 23.85
C TYR A 200 0.64 4.37 23.19
N THR A 201 1.06 3.12 23.29
CA THR A 201 0.34 1.97 22.71
C THR A 201 -0.97 1.72 23.46
N GLN A 202 -0.93 1.67 24.79
CA GLN A 202 -2.10 1.44 25.61
C GLN A 202 -3.10 2.61 25.55
N LEU A 203 -2.60 3.86 25.50
CA LEU A 203 -3.48 5.01 25.28
C LEU A 203 -4.18 4.91 23.91
N GLY A 204 -3.45 4.49 22.86
CA GLY A 204 -4.05 4.24 21.55
C GLY A 204 -5.16 3.18 21.60
N ILE A 205 -4.95 2.09 22.33
CA ILE A 205 -5.97 1.03 22.52
C ILE A 205 -7.21 1.60 23.23
N LEU A 206 -7.03 2.42 24.26
CA LEU A 206 -8.15 3.04 24.98
C LEU A 206 -8.89 4.08 24.12
N TYR A 207 -8.17 4.86 23.30
CA TYR A 207 -8.81 5.75 22.33
C TYR A 207 -9.61 4.98 21.28
N ALA A 208 -9.10 3.85 20.79
CA ALA A 208 -9.82 2.99 19.87
C ALA A 208 -11.11 2.44 20.46
N LYS A 209 -11.13 2.09 21.75
CA LYS A 209 -12.34 1.58 22.43
C LYS A 209 -13.35 2.67 22.81
N TYR A 210 -12.88 3.82 23.29
CA TYR A 210 -13.74 4.77 24.01
C TYR A 210 -13.78 6.20 23.43
N LYS A 211 -12.79 6.62 22.64
CA LYS A 211 -12.69 7.99 22.09
C LYS A 211 -12.08 8.01 20.69
N GLU A 212 -12.89 7.64 19.71
CA GLU A 212 -12.51 7.53 18.29
C GLU A 212 -11.94 8.85 17.73
N LYS A 213 -12.58 9.99 18.04
CA LYS A 213 -12.19 11.30 17.49
C LYS A 213 -10.74 11.72 17.79
N LYS A 214 -10.20 11.29 18.94
CA LYS A 214 -8.81 11.63 19.35
C LYS A 214 -7.77 10.63 18.82
N LEU A 215 -8.22 9.48 18.32
CA LEU A 215 -7.32 8.39 17.92
C LEU A 215 -6.42 8.81 16.76
N MET A 216 -7.00 9.44 15.73
CA MET A 216 -6.27 9.87 14.53
C MET A 216 -5.19 10.92 14.89
N GLU A 217 -5.53 11.91 15.73
CA GLU A 217 -4.57 12.91 16.23
C GLU A 217 -3.42 12.26 17.01
N HIS A 218 -3.74 11.29 17.89
CA HIS A 218 -2.74 10.58 18.67
C HIS A 218 -1.77 9.78 17.78
N ILE A 219 -2.31 9.07 16.79
CA ILE A 219 -1.50 8.27 15.87
C ILE A 219 -0.60 9.19 15.03
N ASN A 220 -1.11 10.30 14.49
CA ASN A 220 -0.32 11.25 13.71
C ASN A 220 0.86 11.84 14.49
N LEU A 221 0.68 12.13 15.78
CA LEU A 221 1.73 12.70 16.62
C LEU A 221 2.76 11.66 17.07
N PHE A 222 2.32 10.43 17.36
CA PHE A 222 3.14 9.46 18.11
C PHE A 222 3.44 8.14 17.37
N TRP A 223 3.17 8.03 16.06
CA TRP A 223 3.41 6.80 15.29
C TRP A 223 4.82 6.19 15.48
N ASN A 224 5.87 7.02 15.59
CA ASN A 224 7.26 6.58 15.82
C ASN A 224 7.49 5.88 17.17
N ARG A 225 6.63 6.11 18.17
CA ARG A 225 6.82 5.66 19.56
C ARG A 225 5.79 4.61 19.98
N ILE A 226 4.93 4.16 19.08
CA ILE A 226 3.86 3.18 19.35
C ILE A 226 4.30 1.80 18.84
N ASN A 227 3.85 0.74 19.51
CA ASN A 227 3.89 -0.60 18.94
C ASN A 227 2.75 -0.76 17.92
N ILE A 228 3.09 -0.63 16.63
CA ILE A 228 2.15 -0.61 15.52
C ILE A 228 1.34 -1.92 15.41
N PRO A 229 1.92 -3.14 15.45
CA PRO A 229 1.17 -4.39 15.38
C PRO A 229 0.05 -4.54 16.43
N THR A 230 0.32 -4.19 17.69
CA THR A 230 -0.69 -4.31 18.76
C THR A 230 -1.81 -3.28 18.60
N LEU A 231 -1.47 -2.06 18.18
CA LEU A 231 -2.47 -1.03 17.94
C LEU A 231 -3.31 -1.36 16.69
N LEU A 232 -2.71 -1.89 15.64
CA LEU A 232 -3.40 -2.35 14.43
C LEU A 232 -4.48 -3.40 14.76
N GLN A 233 -4.17 -4.37 15.61
CA GLN A 233 -5.17 -5.36 16.02
C GLN A 233 -6.33 -4.70 16.76
N ALA A 234 -6.05 -3.79 17.71
CA ALA A 234 -7.08 -3.05 18.43
C ALA A 234 -7.91 -2.13 17.52
N CYS A 235 -7.30 -1.53 16.50
CA CYS A 235 -8.02 -0.72 15.50
C CYS A 235 -8.94 -1.59 14.64
N LYS A 236 -8.49 -2.79 14.24
CA LYS A 236 -9.32 -3.76 13.51
C LYS A 236 -10.49 -4.25 14.33
N ASP A 237 -10.25 -4.61 15.59
CA ASP A 237 -11.29 -5.11 16.49
C ASP A 237 -12.40 -4.07 16.73
N ASN A 238 -12.04 -2.77 16.70
CA ASN A 238 -12.96 -1.64 16.85
C ASN A 238 -13.42 -1.00 15.53
N LEU A 239 -13.07 -1.58 14.37
CA LEU A 239 -13.47 -1.13 13.03
C LEU A 239 -12.99 0.30 12.63
N HIS A 240 -11.86 0.75 13.16
CA HIS A 240 -11.24 2.04 12.82
C HIS A 240 -10.37 1.95 11.57
N TRP A 241 -11.03 1.96 10.42
CA TRP A 241 -10.37 1.66 9.15
C TRP A 241 -9.46 2.78 8.63
N LYS A 242 -9.81 4.07 8.83
CA LYS A 242 -8.98 5.21 8.40
C LYS A 242 -7.62 5.21 9.10
N GLU A 243 -7.66 5.02 10.41
CA GLU A 243 -6.50 4.91 11.28
C GLU A 243 -5.69 3.66 10.97
N THR A 244 -6.35 2.54 10.65
CA THR A 244 -5.70 1.30 10.24
C THR A 244 -4.90 1.48 8.93
N VAL A 245 -5.47 2.15 7.93
CA VAL A 245 -4.79 2.46 6.66
C VAL A 245 -3.57 3.36 6.89
N PHE A 246 -3.71 4.36 7.76
CA PHE A 246 -2.59 5.23 8.14
C PHE A 246 -1.46 4.43 8.81
N LEU A 247 -1.79 3.58 9.80
CA LEU A 247 -0.83 2.73 10.48
C LEU A 247 -0.13 1.75 9.52
N TYR A 248 -0.87 1.18 8.56
CA TYR A 248 -0.28 0.30 7.54
C TYR A 248 0.68 1.03 6.60
N THR A 249 0.34 2.27 6.23
CA THR A 249 1.19 3.12 5.40
C THR A 249 2.52 3.41 6.09
N HIS A 250 2.51 3.69 7.39
CA HIS A 250 3.71 3.93 8.19
C HIS A 250 4.49 2.65 8.57
N TYR A 251 3.86 1.48 8.49
CA TYR A 251 4.49 0.19 8.73
C TYR A 251 5.04 -0.46 7.45
N ASP A 252 5.05 0.28 6.33
CA ASP A 252 5.45 -0.18 4.99
C ASP A 252 4.68 -1.42 4.49
N GLN A 253 3.51 -1.71 5.07
CA GLN A 253 2.62 -2.79 4.63
C GLN A 253 1.53 -2.24 3.71
N TYR A 254 1.95 -1.72 2.56
CA TYR A 254 1.07 -1.08 1.57
C TYR A 254 0.03 -2.05 0.98
N ASP A 255 0.38 -3.32 0.80
CA ASP A 255 -0.52 -4.38 0.30
C ASP A 255 -1.77 -4.52 1.18
N ASN A 256 -1.56 -4.60 2.50
CA ASN A 256 -2.63 -4.72 3.48
C ASN A 256 -3.44 -3.42 3.58
N ALA A 257 -2.78 -2.26 3.44
CA ALA A 257 -3.48 -0.97 3.39
C ALA A 257 -4.48 -0.94 2.24
N ILE A 258 -4.06 -1.32 1.03
CA ILE A 258 -4.94 -1.33 -0.15
C ILE A 258 -6.06 -2.35 0.01
N ASP A 259 -5.76 -3.55 0.48
CA ASP A 259 -6.80 -4.57 0.70
C ASP A 259 -7.84 -4.09 1.73
N THR A 260 -7.42 -3.37 2.79
CA THR A 260 -8.38 -2.75 3.71
C THR A 260 -9.18 -1.61 3.08
N MET A 261 -8.58 -0.80 2.21
CA MET A 261 -9.32 0.24 1.47
C MET A 261 -10.33 -0.35 0.48
N ILE A 262 -10.00 -1.47 -0.18
CA ILE A 262 -10.90 -2.18 -1.11
C ILE A 262 -12.07 -2.79 -0.35
N ALA A 263 -11.81 -3.43 0.80
CA ALA A 263 -12.87 -4.06 1.60
C ALA A 263 -13.79 -3.03 2.28
N HIS A 264 -13.26 -1.86 2.65
CA HIS A 264 -13.95 -0.84 3.43
C HIS A 264 -13.96 0.54 2.75
N SER A 265 -14.36 0.56 1.48
CA SER A 265 -14.41 1.75 0.62
C SER A 265 -15.12 2.95 1.23
N SER A 266 -16.35 2.75 1.74
CA SER A 266 -17.22 3.82 2.26
C SER A 266 -16.59 4.70 3.35
N SER A 267 -15.63 4.17 4.09
CA SER A 267 -15.02 4.84 5.24
C SER A 267 -13.59 5.30 4.99
N CYS A 268 -12.86 4.71 4.05
CA CYS A 268 -11.41 4.93 3.92
C CYS A 268 -10.97 5.52 2.59
N TRP A 269 -11.81 5.45 1.57
CA TRP A 269 -11.34 5.72 0.23
C TRP A 269 -11.11 7.22 0.02
N GLU A 270 -9.84 7.58 -0.20
CA GLU A 270 -9.40 8.88 -0.68
C GLU A 270 -8.50 8.63 -1.90
N HIS A 271 -8.90 9.17 -3.06
CA HIS A 271 -8.26 8.86 -4.37
C HIS A 271 -6.76 9.18 -4.40
N GLU A 272 -6.37 10.35 -3.89
CA GLU A 272 -4.97 10.79 -3.88
C GLU A 272 -4.10 9.94 -2.93
N GLN A 273 -4.64 9.60 -1.76
CA GLN A 273 -3.97 8.70 -0.83
C GLN A 273 -3.81 7.30 -1.44
N PHE A 274 -4.86 6.76 -2.05
CA PHE A 274 -4.82 5.44 -2.69
C PHE A 274 -3.76 5.37 -3.79
N LYS A 275 -3.68 6.40 -4.64
CA LYS A 275 -2.65 6.56 -5.68
C LYS A 275 -1.23 6.53 -5.11
N SER A 276 -0.99 7.29 -4.04
CA SER A 276 0.34 7.34 -3.42
C SER A 276 0.79 5.99 -2.82
N ILE A 277 -0.17 5.22 -2.30
CA ILE A 277 0.07 3.91 -1.68
C ILE A 277 0.31 2.85 -2.76
N ILE A 278 -0.49 2.82 -3.82
CA ILE A 278 -0.42 1.77 -4.85
C ILE A 278 0.90 1.78 -5.62
N VAL A 279 1.50 2.94 -5.88
CA VAL A 279 2.81 3.02 -6.55
C VAL A 279 3.93 2.33 -5.76
N ARG A 280 3.80 2.27 -4.42
CA ARG A 280 4.80 1.66 -3.53
C ARG A 280 4.64 0.16 -3.35
N VAL A 281 3.51 -0.40 -3.78
CA VAL A 281 3.24 -1.84 -3.68
C VAL A 281 4.15 -2.64 -4.61
N ALA A 282 4.68 -3.74 -4.08
CA ALA A 282 5.51 -4.68 -4.84
C ALA A 282 4.68 -5.76 -5.54
N ASN A 283 3.55 -6.15 -4.96
CA ASN A 283 2.70 -7.22 -5.47
C ASN A 283 1.78 -6.75 -6.60
N THR A 284 2.00 -7.27 -7.80
CA THR A 284 1.22 -6.91 -9.00
C THR A 284 -0.23 -7.39 -8.95
N GLU A 285 -0.56 -8.42 -8.17
CA GLU A 285 -1.94 -8.90 -8.02
C GLU A 285 -2.86 -7.89 -7.32
N VAL A 286 -2.30 -7.06 -6.43
CA VAL A 286 -3.03 -5.98 -5.78
C VAL A 286 -3.52 -4.96 -6.80
N PHE A 287 -2.73 -4.70 -7.87
CA PHE A 287 -3.14 -3.79 -8.94
C PHE A 287 -4.39 -4.27 -9.66
N TYR A 288 -4.46 -5.56 -10.03
CA TYR A 288 -5.65 -6.09 -10.72
C TYR A 288 -6.89 -6.12 -9.81
N ARG A 289 -6.71 -6.35 -8.51
CA ARG A 289 -7.81 -6.21 -7.53
C ARG A 289 -8.27 -4.76 -7.39
N ALA A 290 -7.34 -3.81 -7.34
CA ALA A 290 -7.63 -2.38 -7.33
C ALA A 290 -8.36 -1.93 -8.61
N VAL A 291 -7.92 -2.38 -9.79
CA VAL A 291 -8.60 -2.09 -11.06
C VAL A 291 -10.04 -2.60 -11.06
N ASN A 292 -10.28 -3.83 -10.58
CA ASN A 292 -11.64 -4.36 -10.44
C ASN A 292 -12.49 -3.55 -9.46
N PHE A 293 -11.90 -3.06 -8.38
CA PHE A 293 -12.56 -2.22 -7.39
C PHE A 293 -12.96 -0.86 -7.99
N TYR A 294 -12.03 -0.17 -8.66
CA TYR A 294 -12.30 1.10 -9.35
C TYR A 294 -13.33 0.94 -10.47
N LEU A 295 -13.29 -0.16 -11.23
CA LEU A 295 -14.27 -0.44 -12.27
C LEU A 295 -15.70 -0.63 -11.69
N ARG A 296 -15.83 -1.13 -10.45
CA ARG A 296 -17.13 -1.33 -9.80
C ARG A 296 -17.68 -0.07 -9.14
N GLU A 297 -16.85 0.70 -8.44
CA GLU A 297 -17.30 1.81 -7.59
C GLU A 297 -16.97 3.21 -8.15
N HIS A 298 -15.83 3.35 -8.84
CA HIS A 298 -15.32 4.65 -9.28
C HIS A 298 -14.81 4.65 -10.74
N PRO A 299 -15.70 4.52 -11.75
CA PRO A 299 -15.29 4.43 -13.15
C PRO A 299 -14.48 5.66 -13.63
N LEU A 300 -14.90 6.87 -13.28
CA LEU A 300 -14.28 8.11 -13.79
C LEU A 300 -12.79 8.26 -13.44
N PHE A 301 -12.37 7.71 -12.30
CA PHE A 301 -11.01 7.83 -11.78
C PHE A 301 -10.06 6.71 -12.24
N LEU A 302 -10.59 5.70 -12.96
CA LEU A 302 -9.83 4.54 -13.40
C LEU A 302 -8.72 4.92 -14.40
N SER A 303 -9.00 5.84 -15.33
CA SER A 303 -8.04 6.26 -16.36
C SER A 303 -6.77 6.87 -15.74
N GLU A 304 -6.94 7.71 -14.71
CA GLU A 304 -5.81 8.31 -13.99
C GLU A 304 -4.98 7.28 -13.23
N LEU A 305 -5.65 6.34 -12.55
CA LEU A 305 -4.98 5.25 -11.82
C LEU A 305 -4.15 4.38 -12.76
N LEU A 306 -4.72 4.03 -13.91
CA LEU A 306 -4.04 3.22 -14.91
C LEU A 306 -2.84 3.94 -15.54
N ASN A 307 -2.93 5.25 -15.75
CA ASN A 307 -1.81 6.07 -16.25
C ASN A 307 -0.62 6.07 -15.29
N GLU A 308 -0.85 6.22 -13.98
CA GLU A 308 0.24 6.18 -12.99
C GLU A 308 0.87 4.79 -12.87
N LEU A 309 0.08 3.73 -13.08
CA LEU A 309 0.53 2.34 -13.00
C LEU A 309 1.09 1.78 -14.32
N SER A 310 1.15 2.58 -15.39
CA SER A 310 1.45 2.09 -16.74
C SER A 310 2.77 1.33 -16.83
N GLY A 311 3.81 1.78 -16.11
CA GLY A 311 5.14 1.16 -16.18
C GLY A 311 5.30 -0.19 -15.46
N ARG A 312 4.27 -0.68 -14.74
CA ARG A 312 4.34 -1.93 -13.94
C ARG A 312 3.22 -2.92 -14.23
N LEU A 313 2.26 -2.56 -15.08
CA LEU A 313 1.09 -3.38 -15.38
C LEU A 313 1.35 -4.27 -16.61
N ASP A 314 0.71 -5.45 -16.63
CA ASP A 314 0.55 -6.17 -17.89
C ASP A 314 -0.72 -5.67 -18.59
N HIS A 315 -0.51 -4.85 -19.62
CA HIS A 315 -1.58 -4.24 -20.41
C HIS A 315 -2.54 -5.26 -21.01
N LYS A 316 -2.09 -6.49 -21.32
CA LYS A 316 -2.96 -7.54 -21.88
C LYS A 316 -4.05 -7.94 -20.90
N ARG A 317 -3.67 -8.16 -19.64
CA ARG A 317 -4.58 -8.59 -18.59
C ARG A 317 -5.54 -7.47 -18.19
N VAL A 318 -5.06 -6.23 -18.15
CA VAL A 318 -5.91 -5.05 -17.86
C VAL A 318 -7.02 -4.93 -18.91
N VAL A 319 -6.66 -4.95 -20.20
CA VAL A 319 -7.65 -4.84 -21.28
C VAL A 319 -8.66 -6.00 -21.24
N GLN A 320 -8.21 -7.24 -21.04
CA GLN A 320 -9.13 -8.39 -20.92
C GLN A 320 -10.09 -8.26 -19.72
N THR A 321 -9.61 -7.76 -18.59
CA THR A 321 -10.45 -7.59 -17.39
C THR A 321 -11.52 -6.51 -17.62
N ILE A 322 -11.18 -5.45 -18.35
CA ILE A 322 -12.08 -4.33 -18.64
C ILE A 322 -13.05 -4.67 -19.77
N ASP A 323 -12.60 -5.45 -20.75
CA ASP A 323 -13.44 -6.03 -21.81
C ASP A 323 -14.53 -6.93 -21.24
N MET A 324 -14.18 -7.82 -20.29
CA MET A 324 -15.18 -8.58 -19.52
C MET A 324 -16.18 -7.70 -18.76
N GLY A 325 -15.76 -6.49 -18.37
CA GLY A 325 -16.62 -5.49 -17.72
C GLY A 325 -17.47 -4.66 -18.68
N GLY A 326 -17.24 -4.75 -19.99
CA GLY A 326 -17.95 -3.99 -21.02
C GLY A 326 -17.73 -2.47 -20.99
N GLN A 327 -16.71 -1.98 -20.27
CA GLN A 327 -16.44 -0.54 -20.07
C GLN A 327 -15.14 -0.10 -20.76
N LEU A 328 -14.86 -0.65 -21.94
CA LEU A 328 -13.69 -0.30 -22.75
C LEU A 328 -13.61 1.19 -23.15
N PRO A 329 -14.70 1.91 -23.48
CA PRO A 329 -14.60 3.32 -23.87
C PRO A 329 -13.98 4.24 -22.80
N LEU A 330 -14.20 3.91 -21.52
CA LEU A 330 -13.76 4.69 -20.37
C LEU A 330 -12.22 4.79 -20.26
N ILE A 331 -11.52 3.78 -20.77
CA ILE A 331 -10.05 3.71 -20.72
C ILE A 331 -9.38 4.24 -21.97
N MET A 332 -10.11 4.88 -22.89
CA MET A 332 -9.53 5.41 -24.13
C MET A 332 -8.28 6.30 -23.90
N PRO A 333 -8.26 7.26 -22.94
CA PRO A 333 -7.06 8.06 -22.69
C PRO A 333 -5.85 7.22 -22.24
N TYR A 334 -6.10 6.15 -21.49
CA TYR A 334 -5.06 5.21 -21.06
C TYR A 334 -4.55 4.35 -22.22
N LEU A 335 -5.46 3.84 -23.06
CA LEU A 335 -5.11 3.05 -24.24
C LEU A 335 -4.24 3.86 -25.21
N GLN A 336 -4.56 5.13 -25.46
CA GLN A 336 -3.74 6.03 -26.29
C GLN A 336 -2.34 6.24 -25.69
N HIS A 337 -2.21 6.35 -24.36
CA HIS A 337 -0.91 6.46 -23.71
C HIS A 337 -0.08 5.17 -23.84
N VAL A 338 -0.72 4.00 -23.68
CA VAL A 338 -0.08 2.68 -23.76
C VAL A 338 0.20 2.25 -25.20
N GLN A 339 -0.45 2.86 -26.19
CA GLN A 339 -0.34 2.49 -27.61
C GLN A 339 1.11 2.45 -28.11
N ARG A 340 2.01 3.25 -27.52
CA ARG A 340 3.45 3.27 -27.81
C ARG A 340 4.15 1.92 -27.66
N GLU A 341 3.64 1.02 -26.82
CA GLU A 341 4.21 -0.31 -26.61
C GLU A 341 3.83 -1.32 -27.70
N ASN A 342 2.96 -0.92 -28.65
CA ASN A 342 2.52 -1.70 -29.82
C ASN A 342 2.07 -3.13 -29.45
N ASN A 343 1.12 -3.25 -28.51
CA ASN A 343 0.60 -4.53 -28.05
C ASN A 343 -0.68 -4.92 -28.81
N LYS A 344 -0.75 -6.18 -29.29
CA LYS A 344 -1.88 -6.71 -30.08
C LYS A 344 -3.25 -6.45 -29.48
N ILE A 345 -3.43 -6.82 -28.21
CA ILE A 345 -4.74 -6.74 -27.53
C ILE A 345 -5.17 -5.29 -27.35
N VAL A 346 -4.21 -4.40 -27.10
CA VAL A 346 -4.47 -2.95 -26.96
C VAL A 346 -4.88 -2.36 -28.30
N ASN A 347 -4.15 -2.67 -29.38
CA ASN A 347 -4.46 -2.18 -30.71
C ASN A 347 -5.82 -2.71 -31.22
N GLU A 348 -6.13 -3.99 -30.98
CA GLU A 348 -7.43 -4.57 -31.31
C GLU A 348 -8.59 -3.90 -30.55
N ALA A 349 -8.41 -3.63 -29.26
CA ALA A 349 -9.39 -2.92 -28.45
C ALA A 349 -9.58 -1.47 -28.91
N ILE A 350 -8.48 -0.75 -29.18
CA ILE A 350 -8.54 0.62 -29.73
C ILE A 350 -9.26 0.62 -31.08
N ASN A 351 -8.88 -0.27 -31.98
CA ASN A 351 -9.48 -0.33 -33.32
C ASN A 351 -10.96 -0.71 -33.26
N GLY A 352 -11.35 -1.62 -32.35
CA GLY A 352 -12.76 -1.93 -32.09
C GLY A 352 -13.55 -0.71 -31.60
N LEU A 353 -13.00 0.02 -30.62
CA LEU A 353 -13.61 1.24 -30.10
C LEU A 353 -13.73 2.35 -31.17
N LEU A 354 -12.70 2.55 -31.98
CA LEU A 354 -12.71 3.56 -33.04
C LEU A 354 -13.73 3.22 -34.15
N VAL A 355 -14.00 1.94 -34.38
CA VAL A 355 -15.07 1.49 -35.28
C VAL A 355 -16.44 1.79 -34.68
N GLU A 356 -16.64 1.56 -33.38
CA GLU A 356 -17.90 1.90 -32.69
C GLU A 356 -18.15 3.42 -32.59
N GLU A 357 -17.09 4.21 -32.39
CA GLU A 357 -17.16 5.68 -32.35
C GLU A 357 -17.18 6.34 -33.74
N GLU A 358 -17.10 5.55 -34.81
CA GLU A 358 -17.07 5.99 -36.20
C GLU A 358 -15.92 6.96 -36.57
N ASN A 359 -14.83 6.95 -35.80
CA ASN A 359 -13.69 7.85 -36.01
C ASN A 359 -12.66 7.25 -36.98
N TYR A 360 -12.81 7.56 -38.27
CA TYR A 360 -11.95 7.06 -39.34
C TYR A 360 -10.55 7.70 -39.39
N GLU A 361 -10.41 8.95 -38.92
CA GLU A 361 -9.12 9.66 -38.96
C GLU A 361 -8.14 9.08 -37.93
N ALA A 362 -8.61 8.95 -36.69
CA ALA A 362 -7.83 8.36 -35.61
C ALA A 362 -7.51 6.88 -35.89
N LEU A 363 -8.44 6.14 -36.51
CA LEU A 363 -8.18 4.75 -36.90
C LEU A 363 -7.06 4.66 -37.95
N ARG A 364 -7.03 5.59 -38.91
CA ARG A 364 -6.01 5.61 -39.95
C ARG A 364 -4.62 5.94 -39.38
N GLU A 365 -4.52 6.90 -38.48
CA GLU A 365 -3.27 7.23 -37.78
C GLU A 365 -2.80 6.05 -36.91
N SER A 366 -3.71 5.47 -36.11
CA SER A 366 -3.47 4.29 -35.28
C SER A 366 -2.88 3.12 -36.08
N ILE A 367 -3.49 2.79 -37.22
CA ILE A 367 -3.05 1.69 -38.09
C ILE A 367 -1.70 1.99 -38.78
N ALA A 368 -1.45 3.25 -39.11
CA ALA A 368 -0.22 3.66 -39.78
C ALA A 368 0.99 3.59 -38.85
N ASP A 369 0.80 4.00 -37.59
CA ASP A 369 1.87 4.06 -36.59
C ASP A 369 2.12 2.70 -35.91
N TYR A 370 1.06 1.87 -35.76
CA TYR A 370 1.12 0.62 -34.99
C TYR A 370 0.59 -0.57 -35.79
N ASP A 371 1.49 -1.47 -36.17
CA ASP A 371 1.26 -2.59 -37.10
C ASP A 371 0.86 -3.92 -36.43
N ASN A 372 0.96 -4.00 -35.10
CA ASN A 372 0.78 -5.24 -34.36
C ASN A 372 -0.68 -5.47 -33.98
N PHE A 373 -1.52 -5.93 -34.92
CA PHE A 373 -2.92 -6.32 -34.68
C PHE A 373 -3.40 -7.30 -35.78
N ASP A 374 -4.54 -7.98 -35.59
CA ASP A 374 -5.12 -8.82 -36.65
C ASP A 374 -5.76 -7.98 -37.77
N GLN A 375 -4.95 -7.66 -38.78
CA GLN A 375 -5.36 -6.92 -39.98
C GLN A 375 -6.49 -7.61 -40.75
N ILE A 376 -6.58 -8.93 -40.71
CA ILE A 376 -7.57 -9.70 -41.49
C ILE A 376 -8.93 -9.62 -40.82
N GLN A 377 -8.96 -9.87 -39.52
CA GLN A 377 -10.20 -9.83 -38.74
C GLN A 377 -10.78 -8.41 -38.70
N LEU A 378 -9.90 -7.40 -38.55
CA LEU A 378 -10.32 -6.00 -38.64
C LEU A 378 -10.86 -5.66 -40.04
N ALA A 379 -10.20 -6.09 -41.11
CA ALA A 379 -10.69 -5.83 -42.46
C ALA A 379 -12.06 -6.52 -42.74
N GLN A 380 -12.32 -7.70 -42.18
CA GLN A 380 -13.61 -8.39 -42.32
C GLN A 380 -14.76 -7.67 -41.60
N THR A 381 -14.48 -7.06 -40.44
CA THR A 381 -15.48 -6.27 -39.71
C THR A 381 -15.76 -4.95 -40.42
N LEU A 382 -14.71 -4.25 -40.85
CA LEU A 382 -14.81 -3.01 -41.62
C LEU A 382 -15.51 -3.19 -42.98
N GLN A 383 -15.34 -4.33 -43.65
CA GLN A 383 -16.03 -4.63 -44.92
C GLN A 383 -17.56 -4.56 -44.80
N LYS A 384 -18.11 -4.91 -43.62
CA LYS A 384 -19.56 -4.92 -43.40
C LYS A 384 -20.12 -3.56 -42.98
N HIS A 385 -19.25 -2.57 -42.71
CA HIS A 385 -19.68 -1.27 -42.21
C HIS A 385 -20.45 -0.48 -43.27
N GLU A 386 -21.35 0.42 -42.84
CA GLU A 386 -22.20 1.21 -43.75
C GLU A 386 -21.43 2.38 -44.39
N LEU A 387 -20.44 2.92 -43.67
CA LEU A 387 -19.61 4.04 -44.11
C LEU A 387 -18.53 3.61 -45.10
N LEU A 388 -18.41 4.38 -46.20
CA LEU A 388 -17.44 4.13 -47.26
C LEU A 388 -15.98 4.27 -46.80
N GLU A 389 -15.69 5.19 -45.87
CA GLU A 389 -14.32 5.42 -45.38
C GLU A 389 -13.78 4.21 -44.60
N PHE A 390 -14.61 3.50 -43.84
CA PHE A 390 -14.20 2.26 -43.18
C PHE A 390 -13.95 1.13 -44.17
N ARG A 391 -14.76 1.02 -45.23
CA ARG A 391 -14.50 0.06 -46.32
C ARG A 391 -13.22 0.40 -47.09
N ARG A 392 -12.93 1.68 -47.26
CA ARG A 392 -11.67 2.16 -47.85
C ARG A 392 -10.46 1.75 -47.00
N ILE A 393 -10.55 1.92 -45.68
CA ILE A 393 -9.53 1.42 -44.74
C ILE A 393 -9.41 -0.11 -44.82
N ALA A 394 -10.52 -0.84 -44.93
CA ALA A 394 -10.50 -2.30 -45.15
C ALA A 394 -9.78 -2.70 -46.44
N ALA A 395 -10.02 -1.99 -47.55
CA ALA A 395 -9.33 -2.20 -48.81
C ALA A 395 -7.82 -1.95 -48.68
N GLN A 396 -7.42 -0.90 -47.94
CA GLN A 396 -6.03 -0.58 -47.65
C GLN A 396 -5.36 -1.66 -46.76
N LEU A 397 -6.09 -2.22 -45.79
CA LEU A 397 -5.61 -3.33 -44.95
C LEU A 397 -5.45 -4.64 -45.75
N TYR A 398 -6.38 -4.95 -46.66
CA TYR A 398 -6.21 -6.09 -47.55
C TYR A 398 -5.03 -5.89 -48.51
N ARG A 399 -4.78 -4.65 -48.93
CA ARG A 399 -3.63 -4.26 -49.76
C ARG A 399 -2.31 -4.50 -49.02
N SER A 400 -2.18 -4.04 -47.77
CA SER A 400 -0.96 -4.25 -46.98
C SER A 400 -0.66 -5.72 -46.74
N ASN A 401 -1.70 -6.54 -46.60
CA ASN A 401 -1.59 -7.98 -46.33
C ASN A 401 -1.53 -8.84 -47.61
N GLN A 402 -1.23 -8.25 -48.77
CA GLN A 402 -1.06 -8.92 -50.07
C GLN A 402 -2.28 -9.72 -50.58
N ARG A 403 -3.49 -9.44 -50.06
CA ARG A 403 -4.74 -10.04 -50.56
C ARG A 403 -5.36 -9.15 -51.62
N TRP A 404 -4.73 -9.14 -52.79
CA TRP A 404 -5.07 -8.25 -53.90
C TRP A 404 -6.48 -8.50 -54.45
N THR A 405 -6.88 -9.77 -54.60
CA THR A 405 -8.19 -10.15 -55.17
C THR A 405 -9.37 -9.68 -54.33
N THR A 406 -9.29 -9.82 -53.01
CA THR A 406 -10.36 -9.38 -52.09
C THR A 406 -10.42 -7.87 -51.98
N SER A 407 -9.27 -7.19 -51.97
CA SER A 407 -9.18 -5.73 -52.00
C SER A 407 -9.81 -5.16 -53.27
N ILE A 408 -9.45 -5.71 -54.44
CA ILE A 408 -9.99 -5.31 -55.74
C ILE A 408 -11.51 -5.52 -55.80
N ASN A 409 -12.01 -6.67 -55.33
CA ASN A 409 -13.44 -6.96 -55.35
C ASN A 409 -14.24 -6.03 -54.43
N LEU A 410 -13.67 -5.65 -53.27
CA LEU A 410 -14.28 -4.67 -52.37
C LEU A 410 -14.35 -3.29 -53.05
N SER A 411 -13.24 -2.81 -53.61
CA SER A 411 -13.19 -1.54 -54.33
C SER A 411 -14.13 -1.50 -55.54
N LYS A 412 -14.34 -2.64 -56.22
CA LYS A 412 -15.33 -2.79 -57.30
C LYS A 412 -16.77 -2.65 -56.79
N GLN A 413 -17.08 -3.23 -55.63
CA GLN A 413 -18.41 -3.12 -55.00
C GLN A 413 -18.71 -1.68 -54.55
N ASP A 414 -17.71 -1.00 -53.99
CA ASP A 414 -17.84 0.36 -53.47
C ASP A 414 -17.69 1.45 -54.55
N LYS A 415 -17.48 1.07 -55.83
CA LYS A 415 -17.25 1.96 -56.98
C LYS A 415 -16.05 2.90 -56.79
N LEU A 416 -15.07 2.48 -55.98
CA LEU A 416 -13.88 3.27 -55.67
C LEU A 416 -12.75 2.95 -56.65
N TRP A 417 -12.83 3.55 -57.84
CA TRP A 417 -12.00 3.16 -58.98
C TRP A 417 -10.52 3.51 -58.83
N GLN A 418 -10.18 4.61 -58.18
CA GLN A 418 -8.78 5.01 -57.96
C GLN A 418 -8.04 4.01 -57.05
N ASP A 419 -8.65 3.62 -55.94
CA ASP A 419 -8.06 2.66 -55.01
C ASP A 419 -7.97 1.24 -55.62
N ALA A 420 -8.93 0.86 -56.48
CA ALA A 420 -8.85 -0.36 -57.29
C ALA A 420 -7.66 -0.36 -58.28
N MET A 421 -7.34 0.80 -58.87
CA MET A 421 -6.20 0.97 -59.76
C MET A 421 -4.88 0.93 -59.02
N ASP A 422 -4.79 1.61 -57.87
CA ASP A 422 -3.58 1.65 -57.06
C ASP A 422 -3.27 0.29 -56.44
N THR A 423 -4.30 -0.46 -56.01
CA THR A 423 -4.15 -1.85 -55.56
C THR A 423 -3.70 -2.78 -56.69
N GLY A 424 -4.25 -2.61 -57.90
CA GLY A 424 -3.80 -3.31 -59.10
C GLY A 424 -2.34 -3.03 -59.44
N ALA A 425 -1.93 -1.76 -59.43
CA ALA A 425 -0.55 -1.35 -59.69
C ALA A 425 0.42 -1.87 -58.62
N ALA A 426 0.00 -1.85 -57.34
CA ALA A 426 0.80 -2.36 -56.23
C ALA A 426 0.94 -3.89 -56.22
N SER A 427 -0.01 -4.63 -56.81
CA SER A 427 0.02 -6.10 -56.84
C SER A 427 1.18 -6.68 -57.65
N GLY A 428 1.66 -5.97 -58.67
CA GLY A 428 2.72 -6.47 -59.55
C GLY A 428 2.31 -7.62 -60.48
N ASP A 429 1.03 -8.02 -60.47
CA ASP A 429 0.51 -9.13 -61.27
C ASP A 429 -0.18 -8.63 -62.54
N ALA A 430 0.38 -9.00 -63.70
CA ALA A 430 -0.15 -8.63 -65.02
C ALA A 430 -1.57 -9.16 -65.25
N THR A 431 -1.88 -10.37 -64.76
CA THR A 431 -3.20 -11.01 -64.92
C THR A 431 -4.30 -10.26 -64.18
N LEU A 432 -4.04 -9.80 -62.95
CA LEU A 432 -5.00 -9.01 -62.16
C LEU A 432 -5.22 -7.63 -62.78
N ALA A 433 -4.17 -7.00 -63.30
CA ALA A 433 -4.30 -5.74 -64.04
C ALA A 433 -5.14 -5.90 -65.32
N GLU A 434 -4.97 -7.00 -66.05
CA GLU A 434 -5.79 -7.32 -67.23
C GLU A 434 -7.25 -7.65 -66.86
N GLU A 435 -7.49 -8.38 -65.77
CA GLU A 435 -8.84 -8.64 -65.25
C GLU A 435 -9.55 -7.35 -64.82
N LEU A 436 -8.82 -6.42 -64.20
CA LEU A 436 -9.30 -5.07 -63.88
C LEU A 436 -9.68 -4.31 -65.15
N LEU A 437 -8.80 -4.29 -66.16
CA LEU A 437 -9.08 -3.64 -67.44
C LEU A 437 -10.33 -4.23 -68.12
N ARG A 438 -10.45 -5.56 -68.17
CA ARG A 438 -11.63 -6.24 -68.71
C ARG A 438 -12.90 -5.87 -67.95
N PHE A 439 -12.82 -5.76 -66.63
CA PHE A 439 -13.94 -5.33 -65.80
C PHE A 439 -14.38 -3.89 -66.14
N PHE A 440 -13.44 -2.94 -66.19
CA PHE A 440 -13.73 -1.54 -66.54
C PHE A 440 -14.36 -1.36 -67.93
N VAL A 441 -14.02 -2.25 -68.86
CA VAL A 441 -14.55 -2.24 -70.23
C VAL A 441 -15.91 -2.94 -70.34
N SER A 442 -16.17 -3.94 -69.50
CA SER A 442 -17.44 -4.68 -69.47
C SER A 442 -18.56 -3.99 -68.68
N CYS A 443 -18.23 -3.09 -67.76
CA CYS A 443 -19.20 -2.36 -66.94
C CYS A 443 -19.62 -1.06 -67.64
N ASP A 444 -20.88 -0.98 -68.08
CA ASP A 444 -21.47 0.21 -68.72
C ASP A 444 -21.59 1.42 -67.78
N ASP A 445 -21.60 1.20 -66.46
CA ASP A 445 -21.69 2.26 -65.42
C ASP A 445 -20.34 2.95 -65.12
N CYS A 446 -19.23 2.48 -65.71
CA CYS A 446 -17.89 3.01 -65.46
C CYS A 446 -17.55 4.15 -66.43
N PRO A 447 -17.10 5.32 -65.95
CA PRO A 447 -16.66 6.37 -66.86
C PRO A 447 -15.43 5.89 -67.64
N LYS A 448 -15.45 6.09 -68.96
CA LYS A 448 -14.37 5.69 -69.89
C LYS A 448 -13.00 6.31 -69.54
N SER A 449 -12.98 7.36 -68.71
CA SER A 449 -11.76 7.94 -68.13
C SER A 449 -11.04 7.00 -67.15
N CYS A 450 -11.75 6.07 -66.49
CA CYS A 450 -11.14 5.07 -65.62
C CYS A 450 -10.25 4.09 -66.38
N PHE A 451 -10.62 3.77 -67.62
CA PHE A 451 -9.80 2.93 -68.50
C PHE A 451 -8.46 3.61 -68.83
N ALA A 452 -8.48 4.90 -69.18
CA ALA A 452 -7.26 5.68 -69.43
C ALA A 452 -6.38 5.79 -68.16
N ALA A 453 -7.00 6.00 -67.00
CA ALA A 453 -6.29 6.06 -65.72
C ALA A 453 -5.62 4.71 -65.37
N CYS A 454 -6.30 3.57 -65.58
CA CYS A 454 -5.72 2.23 -65.38
C CYS A 454 -4.48 2.00 -66.24
N LEU A 455 -4.55 2.40 -67.52
CA LEU A 455 -3.44 2.26 -68.46
C LEU A 455 -2.22 3.06 -68.01
N TYR A 456 -2.44 4.18 -67.33
CA TYR A 456 -1.36 5.03 -66.80
C TYR A 456 -0.80 4.48 -65.49
N THR A 457 -1.65 4.12 -64.52
CA THR A 457 -1.22 3.62 -63.21
C THR A 457 -0.54 2.26 -63.30
N CYS A 458 -1.04 1.36 -64.14
CA CYS A 458 -0.53 0.00 -64.31
C CYS A 458 0.41 -0.13 -65.52
N TYR A 459 1.01 0.97 -66.00
CA TYR A 459 1.82 1.01 -67.22
C TYR A 459 2.87 -0.12 -67.35
N PRO A 460 3.63 -0.51 -66.29
CA PRO A 460 4.65 -1.56 -66.41
C PRO A 460 4.09 -2.97 -66.56
N LEU A 461 2.82 -3.19 -66.18
CA LEU A 461 2.24 -4.53 -65.99
C LEU A 461 1.38 -4.98 -67.16
N ILE A 462 0.92 -4.04 -67.99
CA ILE A 462 -0.08 -4.31 -69.01
C ILE A 462 0.59 -4.65 -70.35
N HIS A 463 0.17 -5.76 -70.96
CA HIS A 463 0.59 -6.11 -72.32
C HIS A 463 -0.11 -5.22 -73.38
N PRO A 464 0.65 -4.58 -74.29
CA PRO A 464 0.09 -3.73 -75.35
C PRO A 464 -0.94 -4.44 -76.24
N ASP A 465 -0.77 -5.74 -76.46
CA ASP A 465 -1.63 -6.56 -77.32
C ASP A 465 -3.07 -6.62 -76.79
N VAL A 466 -3.22 -6.79 -75.47
CA VAL A 466 -4.52 -6.86 -74.79
C VAL A 466 -5.23 -5.50 -74.81
N VAL A 467 -4.47 -4.41 -74.66
CA VAL A 467 -5.00 -3.04 -74.75
C VAL A 467 -5.51 -2.75 -76.15
N LEU A 468 -4.77 -3.13 -77.19
CA LEU A 468 -5.19 -2.97 -78.57
C LEU A 468 -6.47 -3.76 -78.89
N GLU A 469 -6.55 -5.01 -78.43
CA GLU A 469 -7.73 -5.85 -78.61
C GLU A 469 -8.98 -5.23 -77.95
N LEU A 470 -8.85 -4.80 -76.68
CA LEU A 470 -9.95 -4.19 -75.92
C LEU A 470 -10.35 -2.83 -76.48
N SER A 471 -9.38 -1.97 -76.80
CA SER A 471 -9.63 -0.65 -77.38
C SER A 471 -10.34 -0.72 -78.72
N TRP A 472 -9.98 -1.71 -79.55
CA TRP A 472 -10.60 -1.91 -80.86
C TRP A 472 -12.02 -2.47 -80.74
N ARG A 473 -12.23 -3.48 -79.88
CA ARG A 473 -13.55 -4.10 -79.69
C ARG A 473 -14.60 -3.17 -79.09
N TYR A 474 -14.19 -2.31 -78.16
CA TYR A 474 -15.10 -1.44 -77.40
C TYR A 474 -15.05 0.04 -77.82
N ASN A 475 -14.36 0.35 -78.92
CA ASN A 475 -14.25 1.70 -79.49
C ASN A 475 -13.70 2.74 -78.49
N LEU A 476 -12.62 2.39 -77.78
CA LEU A 476 -11.94 3.23 -76.77
C LEU A 476 -10.56 3.73 -77.27
N MET A 477 -10.36 3.75 -78.58
CA MET A 477 -9.06 4.01 -79.20
C MET A 477 -8.48 5.36 -78.77
N GLU A 478 -9.29 6.42 -78.73
CA GLU A 478 -8.90 7.78 -78.31
C GLU A 478 -8.27 7.84 -76.91
N PHE A 479 -8.78 7.04 -75.97
CA PHE A 479 -8.29 6.98 -74.59
C PHE A 479 -7.00 6.16 -74.43
N SER A 480 -6.75 5.20 -75.34
CA SER A 480 -5.56 4.36 -75.33
C SER A 480 -4.37 4.92 -76.11
N MET A 481 -4.59 5.92 -76.98
CA MET A 481 -3.53 6.48 -77.82
C MET A 481 -2.31 7.01 -77.03
N PRO A 482 -2.45 7.72 -75.89
CA PRO A 482 -1.29 8.17 -75.11
C PRO A 482 -0.42 7.02 -74.60
N PHE A 483 -1.03 5.92 -74.17
CA PHE A 483 -0.32 4.70 -73.76
C PHE A 483 0.42 4.05 -74.94
N MET A 484 -0.24 3.98 -76.10
CA MET A 484 0.37 3.43 -77.31
C MET A 484 1.57 4.25 -77.78
N VAL A 485 1.48 5.59 -77.77
CA VAL A 485 2.59 6.47 -78.15
C VAL A 485 3.80 6.26 -77.25
N GLN A 486 3.58 6.15 -75.93
CA GLN A 486 4.66 5.93 -74.96
C GLN A 486 5.30 4.55 -75.16
N THR A 487 4.51 3.49 -75.31
CA THR A 487 5.03 2.13 -75.55
C THR A 487 5.82 2.07 -76.85
N PHE A 488 5.32 2.63 -77.95
CA PHE A 488 6.07 2.69 -79.22
C PHE A 488 7.37 3.48 -79.10
N ARG A 489 7.38 4.59 -78.35
CA ARG A 489 8.62 5.34 -78.08
C ARG A 489 9.62 4.50 -77.29
N GLU A 490 9.19 3.81 -76.24
CA GLU A 490 10.05 2.93 -75.46
C GLU A 490 10.54 1.73 -76.27
N PHE A 491 9.70 1.14 -77.13
CA PHE A 491 10.11 0.10 -78.05
C PHE A 491 11.18 0.63 -79.01
N SER A 492 10.99 1.80 -79.62
CA SER A 492 12.00 2.42 -80.48
C SER A 492 13.32 2.66 -79.73
N SER A 493 13.26 3.25 -78.53
CA SER A 493 14.45 3.50 -77.72
C SER A 493 15.14 2.21 -77.24
N LYS A 494 14.39 1.16 -76.88
CA LYS A 494 14.95 -0.16 -76.53
C LYS A 494 15.59 -0.83 -77.74
N VAL A 495 14.95 -0.75 -78.92
CA VAL A 495 15.48 -1.28 -80.18
C VAL A 495 16.76 -0.54 -80.56
N GLU A 496 16.80 0.79 -80.47
CA GLU A 496 18.00 1.59 -80.70
C GLU A 496 19.10 1.30 -79.67
N ALA A 497 18.75 1.11 -78.39
CA ALA A 497 19.73 0.74 -77.37
C ALA A 497 20.30 -0.66 -77.59
N LEU A 498 19.47 -1.61 -78.04
CA LEU A 498 19.90 -2.96 -78.40
C LEU A 498 20.74 -2.96 -79.67
N SER A 499 20.35 -2.22 -80.72
CA SER A 499 21.14 -2.09 -81.95
C SER A 499 22.52 -1.50 -81.64
N ASN A 500 22.57 -0.42 -80.85
CA ASN A 500 23.83 0.18 -80.41
C ASN A 500 24.69 -0.76 -79.55
N LYS A 501 24.08 -1.61 -78.70
CA LYS A 501 24.81 -2.63 -77.94
C LYS A 501 25.36 -3.73 -78.85
N VAL A 502 24.55 -4.21 -79.80
CA VAL A 502 24.95 -5.22 -80.77
C VAL A 502 26.12 -4.67 -81.60
N GLU A 503 26.01 -3.47 -82.16
CA GLU A 503 27.08 -2.81 -82.90
C GLU A 503 28.36 -2.65 -82.05
N LYS A 504 28.26 -2.20 -80.80
CA LYS A 504 29.42 -2.12 -79.90
C LYS A 504 30.02 -3.49 -79.60
N THR A 505 29.21 -4.53 -79.44
CA THR A 505 29.72 -5.90 -79.25
C THR A 505 30.40 -6.44 -80.50
N GLU A 506 29.89 -6.12 -81.69
CA GLU A 506 30.49 -6.50 -82.96
C GLU A 506 31.82 -5.77 -83.20
N ILE A 507 31.87 -4.46 -82.93
CA ILE A 507 33.11 -3.66 -82.99
C ILE A 507 34.13 -4.19 -81.98
N ASN A 508 33.73 -4.44 -80.73
CA ASN A 508 34.63 -5.02 -79.72
C ASN A 508 35.11 -6.43 -80.10
N ALA A 509 34.26 -7.24 -80.71
CA ALA A 509 34.64 -8.57 -81.20
C ALA A 509 35.60 -8.48 -82.40
N GLN A 510 35.43 -7.50 -83.29
CA GLN A 510 36.36 -7.21 -84.38
C GLN A 510 37.70 -6.71 -83.85
N GLU A 511 37.72 -5.77 -82.91
CA GLU A 511 38.95 -5.30 -82.26
C GLU A 511 39.67 -6.43 -81.50
N GLN A 512 38.94 -7.33 -80.83
CA GLN A 512 39.55 -8.49 -80.18
C GLN A 512 40.12 -9.47 -81.20
N LYS A 513 39.43 -9.69 -82.33
CA LYS A 513 39.96 -10.48 -83.46
C LYS A 513 41.22 -9.84 -84.05
N GLU A 514 41.27 -8.53 -84.23
CA GLU A 514 42.46 -7.80 -84.69
C GLU A 514 43.60 -7.82 -83.67
N LYS A 515 43.32 -7.58 -82.38
CA LYS A 515 44.30 -7.70 -81.28
C LYS A 515 44.84 -9.14 -81.19
N SER A 516 44.02 -10.16 -81.45
CA SER A 516 44.46 -11.56 -81.49
C SER A 516 45.32 -11.88 -82.72
N LYS A 517 44.96 -11.34 -83.90
CA LYS A 517 45.79 -11.42 -85.12
C LYS A 517 47.14 -10.73 -84.89
N ASN A 518 47.15 -9.50 -84.41
CA ASN A 518 48.37 -8.74 -84.09
C ASN A 518 49.25 -9.41 -83.02
N LYS A 519 48.67 -10.08 -82.02
CA LYS A 519 49.42 -10.91 -81.06
C LYS A 519 50.03 -12.14 -81.73
N LYS A 520 49.34 -12.79 -82.67
CA LYS A 520 49.88 -13.90 -83.47
C LYS A 520 51.01 -13.42 -84.39
N THR A 521 50.88 -12.28 -85.08
CA THR A 521 51.94 -11.70 -85.90
C THR A 521 53.16 -11.29 -85.07
N LYS A 522 52.96 -10.67 -83.90
CA LYS A 522 54.06 -10.35 -82.98
C LYS A 522 54.76 -11.59 -82.44
N LYS A 523 54.04 -12.68 -82.14
CA LYS A 523 54.65 -13.97 -81.76
C LYS A 523 55.48 -14.55 -82.92
N LEU A 524 54.93 -14.58 -84.14
CA LEU A 524 55.64 -15.06 -85.33
C LEU A 524 56.93 -14.27 -85.60
N ASN A 525 56.87 -12.95 -85.51
CA ASN A 525 58.04 -12.08 -85.68
C ASN A 525 59.07 -12.26 -84.56
N LYS A 526 58.64 -12.54 -83.33
CA LYS A 526 59.56 -12.89 -82.23
C LYS A 526 60.27 -14.22 -82.51
N THR A 527 59.55 -15.23 -82.97
CA THR A 527 60.14 -16.54 -83.33
C THR A 527 61.15 -16.41 -84.47
N LEU A 528 60.86 -15.58 -85.49
CA LEU A 528 61.77 -15.26 -86.59
C LEU A 528 63.02 -14.47 -86.12
N ALA A 529 62.87 -13.56 -85.16
CA ALA A 529 64.00 -12.83 -84.57
C ALA A 529 64.91 -13.75 -83.73
N TYR A 530 64.35 -14.72 -83.00
CA TYR A 530 65.13 -15.71 -82.27
C TYR A 530 65.87 -16.69 -83.20
N SER A 531 65.30 -17.04 -84.36
CA SER A 531 66.02 -17.88 -85.35
C SER A 531 67.19 -17.16 -86.02
N HIS A 532 67.12 -15.84 -86.19
CA HIS A 532 68.22 -15.04 -86.77
C HIS A 532 69.35 -14.70 -85.79
N GLN A 533 69.18 -14.90 -84.48
CA GLN A 533 70.26 -14.73 -83.50
C GLN A 533 71.06 -16.02 -83.24
N HIS A 534 70.67 -17.15 -83.83
CA HIS A 534 71.31 -18.46 -83.65
C HIS A 534 71.89 -19.07 -84.95
N THR A 535 72.06 -18.26 -85.98
CA THR A 535 72.80 -18.54 -87.22
C THR A 535 73.77 -17.42 -87.47
#